data_AF-A0A527XJ49-F1
#
_entry.id   AF-A0A527XJ49-F1
#
_cell.length_a   1.000
_cell.length_b   1.000
_cell.length_c   1.000
_cell.angle_alpha   90.00
_cell.angle_beta   90.00
_cell.angle_gamma   90.00
#
_symmetry.space_group_name_H-M   'P 1'
#
loop_
_entity.id
_entity.type
_entity.pdbx_description
1 polymer ?
#
loop_
_entity_poly.entity_id
_entity_poly.type
_entity_poly.pdbx_seq_one_letter_code
_entity_poly.pdbx_strand_id
1 'polypeptide(L)'
;HVPQHRHSRSQLLHALVGVVLVTTKHGRWMVPPDHAMWIPAGTEHSVEMLGDVSMRSVYVMPNAIAGLPEGLRVVGITELMHSL
;
A
#
# COMPACT_ATOMS: atom_id res chain seq x y z
N HIS A 1 -5.81 -10.34 8.89
CA HIS A 1 -4.54 -10.78 8.28
C HIS A 1 -4.82 -11.28 6.86
N VAL A 2 -4.04 -10.81 5.89
CA VAL A 2 -4.02 -11.33 4.52
C VAL A 2 -2.68 -12.06 4.35
N PRO A 3 -2.70 -13.38 4.05
CA PRO A 3 -1.48 -14.16 3.85
C PRO A 3 -0.60 -13.64 2.71
N GLN A 4 0.58 -14.23 2.58
CA GLN A 4 1.53 -13.89 1.52
C GLN A 4 0.91 -14.08 0.13
N HIS A 5 0.96 -13.04 -0.69
CA HIS A 5 0.42 -13.03 -2.04
C HIS A 5 1.14 -11.99 -2.90
N ARG A 6 0.78 -11.94 -4.19
CA ARG A 6 1.21 -10.93 -5.15
C ARG A 6 0.12 -10.72 -6.19
N HIS A 7 0.14 -9.56 -6.84
CA HIS A 7 -0.84 -9.18 -7.85
C HIS A 7 -0.14 -8.58 -9.08
N SER A 8 -0.81 -8.64 -10.24
CA SER A 8 -0.26 -8.17 -11.53
C SER A 8 -0.32 -6.65 -11.74
N ARG A 9 -1.03 -5.93 -10.86
CA ARG A 9 -1.14 -4.46 -10.85
C ARG A 9 -0.32 -3.90 -9.69
N SER A 10 0.17 -2.67 -9.77
CA SER A 10 0.72 -2.00 -8.58
C SER A 10 -0.43 -1.54 -7.69
N GLN A 11 -0.20 -1.48 -6.38
CA GLN A 11 -1.19 -1.11 -5.39
C GLN A 11 -0.71 0.10 -4.59
N LEU A 12 -1.56 1.12 -4.45
CA LEU A 12 -1.43 2.15 -3.43
C LEU A 12 -2.38 1.79 -2.29
N LEU A 13 -1.83 1.34 -1.16
CA LEU A 13 -2.58 0.95 0.03
C LEU A 13 -2.59 2.11 1.04
N HIS A 14 -3.76 2.61 1.39
CA HIS A 14 -3.95 3.71 2.34
C HIS A 14 -4.81 3.23 3.51
N ALA A 15 -4.27 3.30 4.73
CA ALA A 15 -5.08 3.09 5.93
C ALA A 15 -5.93 4.34 6.19
N LEU A 16 -7.22 4.18 6.51
CA LEU A 16 -8.09 5.29 6.90
C LEU A 16 -8.30 5.34 8.41
N VAL A 17 -8.37 4.16 9.03
CA VAL A 17 -8.48 3.96 10.48
C VAL A 17 -7.59 2.78 10.84
N GLY A 18 -7.02 2.80 12.04
CA GLY A 18 -6.12 1.76 12.53
C GLY A 18 -4.77 1.79 11.81
N VAL A 19 -4.02 0.69 11.91
CA VAL A 19 -2.69 0.58 11.31
C VAL A 19 -2.59 -0.69 10.47
N VAL A 20 -2.03 -0.56 9.26
CA VAL A 20 -1.70 -1.70 8.41
C VAL A 20 -0.21 -1.96 8.48
N LEU A 21 0.18 -3.22 8.76
CA LEU A 21 1.54 -3.70 8.64
C LEU A 21 1.69 -4.49 7.34
N VAL A 22 2.61 -4.06 6.48
CA VAL A 22 2.95 -4.76 5.24
C VAL A 22 4.31 -5.40 5.40
N THR A 23 4.40 -6.71 5.18
CA THR A 23 5.67 -7.44 5.22
C THR A 23 6.04 -7.88 3.80
N THR A 24 7.29 -7.63 3.39
CA THR A 24 7.85 -8.12 2.13
C THR A 24 9.24 -8.73 2.40
N LYS A 25 9.86 -9.33 1.39
CA LYS A 25 11.26 -9.79 1.50
C LYS A 25 12.25 -8.66 1.81
N HIS A 26 11.88 -7.41 1.58
CA HIS A 26 12.73 -6.24 1.80
C HIS A 26 12.57 -5.62 3.19
N GLY A 27 11.61 -6.08 4.01
CA GLY A 27 11.36 -5.52 5.34
C GLY A 27 9.89 -5.56 5.74
N ARG A 28 9.57 -4.76 6.76
CA ARG A 28 8.21 -4.60 7.30
C ARG A 28 7.92 -3.12 7.49
N TRP A 29 6.79 -2.65 6.96
CA TRP A 29 6.39 -1.24 7.00
C TRP A 29 5.10 -1.08 7.78
N MET A 30 5.06 -0.03 8.59
CA MET A 30 3.85 0.42 9.28
C MET A 30 3.21 1.54 8.47
N VAL A 31 1.92 1.38 8.19
CA VAL A 31 1.11 2.31 7.39
C VAL A 31 -0.02 2.83 8.29
N PRO A 32 0.19 3.94 9.01
CA PRO A 32 -0.85 4.62 9.79
C PRO A 32 -1.77 5.48 8.88
N PRO A 33 -2.86 6.08 9.41
CA PRO A 33 -3.86 6.78 8.61
C PRO A 33 -3.37 7.92 7.71
N ASP A 34 -2.26 8.57 8.09
CA ASP A 34 -1.71 9.72 7.35
C ASP A 34 -0.70 9.30 6.26
N HIS A 35 -0.56 8.00 6.02
CA HIS A 35 0.39 7.43 5.07
C HIS A 35 -0.27 6.38 4.16
N ALA A 36 0.25 6.25 2.95
CA ALA A 36 0.02 5.10 2.10
C ALA A 36 1.33 4.41 1.75
N MET A 37 1.19 3.16 1.31
CA MET A 37 2.29 2.37 0.77
C MET A 37 2.02 2.05 -0.69
N TRP A 38 2.98 2.41 -1.54
CA TRP A 38 3.06 1.93 -2.91
C TRP A 38 3.76 0.56 -2.93
N ILE A 39 3.06 -0.41 -3.51
CA ILE A 39 3.47 -1.80 -3.67
C ILE A 39 3.51 -2.08 -5.18
N PRO A 40 4.70 -2.15 -5.80
CA PRO A 40 4.82 -2.45 -7.22
C PRO A 40 4.23 -3.82 -7.59
N ALA A 41 3.69 -3.94 -8.80
CA ALA A 41 3.21 -5.22 -9.33
C ALA A 41 4.25 -6.34 -9.20
N GLY A 42 3.77 -7.55 -8.90
CA GLY A 42 4.64 -8.71 -8.69
C GLY A 42 5.36 -8.74 -7.35
N THR A 43 5.27 -7.69 -6.52
CA THR A 43 5.85 -7.69 -5.18
C THR A 43 5.10 -8.67 -4.29
N GLU A 44 5.80 -9.69 -3.80
CA GLU A 44 5.27 -10.62 -2.83
C GLU A 44 5.24 -9.97 -1.44
N HIS A 45 4.05 -9.98 -0.82
CA HIS A 45 3.82 -9.33 0.45
C HIS A 45 2.69 -9.99 1.24
N SER A 46 2.66 -9.78 2.55
CA SER A 46 1.54 -10.10 3.43
C SER A 46 1.08 -8.86 4.19
N VAL A 47 -0.15 -8.89 4.70
CA VAL A 47 -0.77 -7.74 5.37
C VAL A 47 -1.33 -8.15 6.73
N GLU A 48 -1.01 -7.39 7.77
CA GLU A 48 -1.61 -7.50 9.08
C GLU A 48 -2.36 -6.21 9.41
N MET A 49 -3.53 -6.35 10.01
CA MET A 49 -4.34 -5.22 10.49
C MET A 49 -4.19 -5.15 12.01
N LEU A 50 -3.75 -4.02 12.52
CA LEU A 50 -3.62 -3.75 13.95
C LEU A 50 -4.78 -2.84 14.40
N GLY A 51 -5.65 -3.39 15.24
CA GLY A 51 -6.90 -2.74 15.66
C GLY A 51 -8.00 -2.83 14.59
N ASP A 52 -9.03 -2.02 14.76
CA ASP A 52 -10.08 -1.87 13.75
C ASP A 52 -9.54 -1.07 12.56
N VAL A 53 -9.38 -1.75 11.43
CA VAL A 53 -8.81 -1.16 10.22
C VAL A 53 -9.87 -0.98 9.16
N SER A 54 -10.00 0.25 8.68
CA SER A 54 -10.57 0.54 7.37
C SER A 54 -9.46 1.04 6.46
N MET A 55 -9.46 0.61 5.20
CA MET A 55 -8.41 0.95 4.24
C MET A 55 -8.98 1.10 2.84
N ARG A 56 -8.28 1.85 2.00
CA ARG A 56 -8.53 1.95 0.57
C ARG A 56 -7.34 1.45 -0.21
N SER A 57 -7.61 0.97 -1.41
CA SER A 57 -6.57 0.52 -2.32
C SER A 57 -6.89 0.95 -3.73
N VAL A 58 -5.91 1.59 -4.36
CA VAL A 58 -5.95 1.94 -5.78
C VAL A 58 -5.01 1.01 -6.52
N TYR A 59 -5.50 0.38 -7.58
CA TYR A 59 -4.70 -0.51 -8.42
C TYR A 59 -4.36 0.15 -9.75
N VAL A 60 -3.08 0.16 -10.08
CA VAL A 60 -2.54 0.83 -11.28
C VAL A 60 -1.83 -0.20 -12.14
N MET A 61 -2.04 -0.17 -13.46
CA MET A 61 -1.30 -1.04 -14.37
C MET A 61 0.17 -0.60 -14.45
N PRO A 62 1.16 -1.53 -14.48
CA PRO A 62 2.59 -1.20 -14.46
C PRO A 62 3.09 -0.25 -15.56
N ASN A 63 2.33 -0.11 -16.65
CA ASN A 63 2.65 0.75 -17.79
C ASN A 63 1.53 1.78 -18.06
N ALA A 64 0.70 2.10 -17.06
CA ALA A 64 -0.38 3.07 -17.23
C ALA A 64 0.15 4.47 -17.61
N ILE A 65 1.31 4.85 -17.05
CA ILE A 65 2.05 6.08 -17.36
C ILE A 65 3.55 5.80 -17.23
N ALA A 66 4.38 6.61 -17.90
CA ALA A 66 5.82 6.57 -17.71
C ALA A 66 6.21 7.07 -16.30
N GLY A 67 7.27 6.51 -15.72
CA GLY A 67 7.84 6.99 -14.46
C GLY A 67 7.11 6.53 -13.19
N LEU A 68 6.27 5.49 -13.24
CA LEU A 68 5.73 4.87 -12.03
C LEU A 68 6.87 4.36 -11.12
N PRO A 69 6.75 4.48 -9.79
CA PRO A 69 7.79 4.00 -8.89
C PRO A 69 7.97 2.48 -9.01
N GLU A 70 9.20 2.04 -9.28
CA GLU A 70 9.54 0.62 -9.43
C GLU A 70 9.77 -0.09 -8.08
N GLY A 71 10.06 0.68 -7.04
CA GLY A 71 10.33 0.16 -5.70
C GLY A 71 9.19 0.43 -4.72
N LEU A 72 9.23 -0.30 -3.60
CA LEU A 72 8.38 0.00 -2.45
C LEU A 72 8.61 1.45 -2.00
N ARG A 73 7.52 2.17 -1.71
CA ARG A 73 7.56 3.55 -1.21
C ARG A 73 6.47 3.76 -0.17
N VAL A 74 6.79 4.48 0.89
CA VAL A 74 5.78 5.10 1.75
C VAL A 74 5.60 6.53 1.25
N VAL A 75 4.35 6.95 1.11
CA VAL A 75 3.98 8.31 0.69
C VAL A 75 3.08 8.93 1.75
N GLY A 76 3.31 10.22 2.03
CA GLY A 76 2.43 10.99 2.90
C GLY A 76 1.12 11.31 2.18
N ILE A 77 0.01 11.27 2.91
CA ILE A 77 -1.31 11.61 2.40
C ILE A 77 -1.49 13.12 2.53
N THR A 78 -1.94 13.75 1.45
CA THR A 78 -2.29 15.17 1.46
C THR A 78 -3.78 15.34 1.77
N GLU A 79 -4.18 16.52 2.21
CA GLU A 79 -5.59 16.87 2.42
C GLU A 79 -6.49 16.56 1.21
N LEU A 80 -5.98 16.75 -0.02
CA LEU A 80 -6.70 16.37 -1.23
C LEU A 80 -7.02 14.87 -1.25
N MET A 81 -6.03 14.02 -0.94
CA MET A 81 -6.21 12.57 -0.95
C MET A 81 -7.06 12.08 0.23
N HIS A 82 -7.08 12.79 1.36
CA HIS A 82 -8.04 12.53 2.44
C HIS A 82 -9.50 12.79 2.02
N SER A 83 -9.72 13.75 1.10
CA SER A 83 -11.06 14.16 0.66
C SER A 83 -11.67 13.30 -0.47
N LEU A 84 -10.86 12.52 -1.17
CA LEU A 84 -11.27 11.55 -2.20
C LEU A 84 -11.65 10.23 -1.54
#